data_AF-A0A174TH27-F1
#
_entry.id   AF-A0A174TH27-F1
#
_cell.length_a   1.000
_cell.length_b   1.000
_cell.length_c   1.000
_cell.angle_alpha   90.00
_cell.angle_beta   90.00
_cell.angle_gamma   90.00
#
_symmetry.space_group_name_H-M   'P 1'
#
loop_
_entity.id
_entity.type
_entity.pdbx_description
1 polymer ?
#
loop_
_entity_poly.entity_id
_entity_poly.type
_entity_poly.pdbx_seq_one_letter_code
_entity_poly.pdbx_strand_id
1 'polypeptide(L)'
;MGGLGSDAAIEAADIVLMDDKPSKLADAIRIARRTLAIVRQNIVFALAVKFLVLALSAAGVANMWEAVFADVGVSVIAILNAMRALKTVK
;
A
#
# COMPACT_ATOMS: atom_id res chain seq x y z
N MET A 1 34.92 -9.79 14.32
CA MET A 1 34.00 -8.80 14.93
C MET A 1 34.34 -7.41 14.39
N GLY A 2 33.83 -7.05 13.21
CA GLY A 2 34.02 -5.75 12.55
C GLY A 2 32.89 -4.77 12.87
N GLY A 3 32.65 -4.52 14.15
CA GLY A 3 31.43 -3.87 14.66
C GLY A 3 31.41 -2.34 14.73
N LEU A 4 32.34 -1.60 14.10
CA LEU A 4 32.52 -0.17 14.44
C LEU A 4 31.98 0.85 13.41
N GLY A 5 30.98 0.45 12.64
CA GLY A 5 30.07 1.37 11.94
C GLY A 5 28.59 0.99 12.09
N SER A 6 28.28 -0.01 12.93
CA SER A 6 27.25 -1.00 12.64
C SER A 6 25.88 -0.77 13.26
N ASP A 7 25.72 -0.02 14.35
CA ASP A 7 24.36 0.18 14.93
C ASP A 7 23.79 1.55 14.58
N ALA A 8 24.56 2.62 14.73
CA ALA A 8 24.09 3.98 14.43
C ALA A 8 23.75 4.18 12.93
N ALA A 9 24.49 3.54 12.02
CA ALA A 9 24.19 3.59 10.58
C ALA A 9 23.00 2.69 10.21
N ILE A 10 22.81 1.57 10.90
CA ILE A 10 21.63 0.69 10.75
C ILE A 10 20.38 1.38 11.29
N GLU A 11 20.50 2.09 12.42
CA GLU A 11 19.40 2.81 13.08
C GLU A 11 18.99 4.07 12.31
N ALA A 12 19.91 4.73 11.60
CA ALA A 12 19.63 5.89 10.78
C ALA A 12 19.23 5.56 9.33
N ALA A 13 19.38 4.31 8.88
CA ALA A 13 19.10 3.92 7.50
C ALA A 13 17.66 3.44 7.33
N ASP A 14 16.96 3.95 6.31
CA ASP A 14 15.62 3.48 5.93
C ASP A 14 15.63 2.04 5.36
N ILE A 15 16.77 1.60 4.82
CA ILE A 15 16.95 0.27 4.22
C ILE A 15 18.35 -0.26 4.57
N VAL A 16 18.40 -1.43 5.21
CA VAL A 16 19.64 -2.11 5.60
C VAL A 16 19.77 -3.43 4.84
N LEU A 17 20.86 -3.59 4.09
CA LEU A 17 21.18 -4.83 3.40
C LEU A 17 21.99 -5.73 4.33
N MET A 18 21.41 -6.84 4.77
CA MET A 18 22.08 -7.82 5.66
C MET A 18 23.01 -8.80 4.92
N ASP A 19 23.08 -8.74 3.59
CA ASP A 19 23.81 -9.69 2.73
C ASP A 19 24.67 -8.87 1.74
N ASP A 20 25.91 -9.29 1.48
CA ASP A 20 26.92 -8.55 0.70
C ASP A 20 26.65 -8.54 -0.82
N LYS A 21 25.39 -8.71 -1.24
CA LYS A 21 24.98 -8.79 -2.64
C LYS A 21 24.22 -7.54 -3.06
N PRO A 22 24.87 -6.57 -3.75
CA PRO A 22 24.20 -5.36 -4.24
C PRO A 22 23.07 -5.66 -5.24
N SER A 23 23.05 -6.85 -5.83
CA SER A 23 21.96 -7.36 -6.68
C SER A 23 20.59 -7.32 -5.97
N LYS A 24 20.55 -7.54 -4.64
CA LYS A 24 19.29 -7.50 -3.86
C LYS A 24 18.66 -6.11 -3.77
N LEU A 25 19.45 -5.04 -3.99
CA LEU A 25 18.92 -3.69 -4.08
C LEU A 25 18.01 -3.54 -5.32
N ALA A 26 18.39 -4.12 -6.45
CA ALA A 26 17.59 -4.10 -7.67
C ALA A 26 16.26 -4.86 -7.48
N ASP A 27 16.28 -5.98 -6.77
CA ASP A 27 15.08 -6.74 -6.42
C ASP A 27 14.19 -5.98 -5.44
N ALA A 28 14.76 -5.35 -4.41
CA ALA A 28 14.03 -4.50 -3.47
C ALA A 28 13.29 -3.36 -4.17
N ILE A 29 13.96 -2.67 -5.12
CA ILE A 29 13.34 -1.60 -5.93
C ILE A 29 12.24 -2.17 -6.84
N ARG A 30 12.42 -3.37 -7.40
CA ARG A 30 11.40 -4.03 -8.23
C ARG A 30 10.16 -4.38 -7.41
N ILE A 31 10.34 -4.87 -6.18
CA ILE A 31 9.25 -5.15 -5.25
C ILE A 31 8.53 -3.85 -4.87
N ALA A 32 9.28 -2.81 -4.48
CA ALA A 32 8.73 -1.52 -4.12
C ALA A 32 7.87 -0.91 -5.25
N ARG A 33 8.34 -0.96 -6.50
CA ARG A 33 7.57 -0.48 -7.66
C ARG A 33 6.27 -1.24 -7.86
N ARG A 34 6.28 -2.56 -7.65
CA ARG A 34 5.09 -3.40 -7.79
C ARG A 34 4.08 -3.15 -6.66
N THR A 35 4.55 -2.97 -5.44
CA THR A 35 3.72 -2.55 -4.30
C THR A 35 3.10 -1.19 -4.58
N LEU A 36 3.87 -0.22 -5.08
CA LEU A 36 3.36 1.12 -5.41
C LEU A 36 2.27 1.09 -6.49
N ALA A 37 2.40 0.20 -7.48
CA ALA A 37 1.37 0.01 -8.51
C ALA A 37 0.04 -0.51 -7.91
N ILE A 38 0.11 -1.48 -6.98
CA ILE A 38 -1.07 -2.02 -6.29
C ILE A 38 -1.71 -0.94 -5.39
N VAL A 39 -0.88 -0.16 -4.67
CA VAL A 39 -1.36 0.95 -3.84
C VAL A 39 -2.07 2.00 -4.69
N ARG A 40 -1.51 2.39 -5.84
CA ARG A 40 -2.17 3.32 -6.76
C ARG A 40 -3.53 2.80 -7.25
N GLN A 41 -3.63 1.51 -7.58
CA GLN A 41 -4.91 0.91 -7.97
C GLN A 41 -5.95 0.98 -6.84
N ASN A 42 -5.55 0.69 -5.60
CA ASN A 42 -6.43 0.80 -4.44
C ASN A 42 -6.89 2.23 -4.17
N ILE A 43 -5.98 3.21 -4.24
CA ILE A 43 -6.33 4.62 -4.04
C ILE A 43 -7.32 5.08 -5.11
N VAL A 44 -7.05 4.76 -6.39
CA VAL A 44 -7.95 5.11 -7.49
C VAL A 44 -9.33 4.46 -7.30
N PHE A 45 -9.38 3.19 -6.90
CA PHE A 45 -10.65 2.50 -6.63
C PHE A 45 -11.42 3.13 -5.47
N ALA A 46 -10.73 3.42 -4.36
CA ALA A 46 -11.36 4.03 -3.19
C ALA A 46 -11.90 5.43 -3.50
N LEU A 47 -11.12 6.24 -4.21
CA LEU A 47 -11.57 7.56 -4.67
C LEU A 47 -12.76 7.47 -5.61
N ALA A 48 -12.75 6.53 -6.56
CA ALA A 48 -13.85 6.35 -7.51
C ALA A 48 -15.18 6.06 -6.78
N VAL A 49 -15.17 5.14 -5.80
CA VAL A 49 -16.38 4.84 -5.02
C VAL A 49 -16.78 6.02 -4.14
N LYS A 50 -15.83 6.71 -3.53
CA LYS A 50 -16.14 7.90 -2.71
C LYS A 50 -16.79 9.02 -3.54
N PHE A 51 -16.30 9.24 -4.76
CA PHE A 51 -16.93 10.17 -5.71
C PHE A 51 -18.31 9.71 -6.15
N LEU A 52 -18.51 8.40 -6.38
CA LEU A 52 -19.80 7.84 -6.76
C LEU A 52 -20.85 8.06 -5.66
N VAL A 53 -20.48 7.74 -4.42
CA VAL A 53 -21.34 7.94 -3.23
C VAL A 53 -21.64 9.43 -3.05
N LEU A 54 -20.65 10.31 -3.19
CA LEU A 54 -20.84 11.75 -3.08
C LEU A 54 -21.80 12.28 -4.15
N ALA A 55 -21.68 11.82 -5.40
CA ALA A 55 -22.60 12.20 -6.47
C ALA A 55 -24.04 11.71 -6.21
N LEU A 56 -24.21 10.47 -5.73
CA LEU A 56 -25.52 9.92 -5.37
C LEU A 56 -26.14 10.62 -4.13
N SER A 57 -25.30 11.00 -3.16
CA SER A 57 -25.73 11.81 -2.01
C SER A 57 -26.13 13.23 -2.44
N ALA A 58 -25.39 13.84 -3.38
CA ALA A 58 -25.74 15.15 -3.93
C ALA A 58 -27.05 15.12 -4.73
N ALA A 59 -27.36 13.99 -5.37
CA ALA A 59 -28.64 13.74 -6.04
C ALA A 59 -29.80 13.43 -5.07
N GLY A 60 -29.54 13.35 -3.75
CA GLY A 60 -30.55 13.14 -2.71
C GLY A 60 -31.06 11.70 -2.58
N VAL A 61 -30.42 10.73 -3.25
CA VAL A 61 -30.85 9.32 -3.25
C VAL A 61 -30.13 8.50 -2.18
N ALA A 62 -28.90 8.88 -1.81
CA ALA A 62 -28.08 8.09 -0.88
C ALA A 62 -28.29 8.50 0.59
N ASN A 63 -28.73 7.53 1.40
CA ASN A 63 -28.84 7.66 2.85
C ASN A 63 -27.48 7.46 3.53
N MET A 64 -27.31 7.98 4.77
CA MET A 64 -26.05 7.81 5.53
C MET A 64 -25.63 6.34 5.69
N TRP A 65 -26.60 5.42 5.79
CA TRP A 65 -26.34 3.99 5.89
C TRP A 65 -25.62 3.43 4.65
N GLU A 66 -26.05 3.81 3.45
CA GLU A 66 -25.44 3.37 2.19
C GLU A 66 -24.03 3.95 2.02
N ALA A 67 -23.84 5.20 2.45
CA ALA A 67 -22.52 5.84 2.43
C ALA A 67 -21.51 5.13 3.35
N VAL A 68 -21.94 4.75 4.56
CA VAL A 68 -21.10 4.00 5.50
C VAL A 68 -20.79 2.61 4.94
N PHE A 69 -21.80 1.90 4.40
CA PHE A 69 -21.58 0.58 3.82
C PHE A 69 -20.60 0.63 2.63
N ALA A 70 -20.70 1.65 1.78
CA ALA A 70 -19.80 1.83 0.66
C ALA A 70 -18.35 2.09 1.13
N ASP A 71 -18.13 2.96 2.11
CA ASP A 71 -16.78 3.29 2.62
C ASP A 71 -16.13 2.08 3.31
N VAL A 72 -16.90 1.35 4.13
CA VAL A 72 -16.43 0.13 4.82
C VAL A 72 -16.19 -1.02 3.81
N GLY A 73 -17.10 -1.22 2.86
CA GLY A 73 -16.95 -2.25 1.82
C GLY A 73 -15.74 -2.01 0.92
N VAL A 74 -15.51 -0.75 0.53
CA VAL A 74 -14.29 -0.32 -0.19
C VAL A 74 -13.04 -0.59 0.63
N SER A 75 -13.08 -0.29 1.93
CA SER A 75 -11.95 -0.53 2.83
C SER A 75 -11.59 -2.02 2.89
N VAL A 76 -12.58 -2.90 3.00
CA VAL A 76 -12.37 -4.36 2.98
C VAL A 76 -11.77 -4.81 1.65
N ILE A 77 -12.30 -4.35 0.52
CA ILE A 77 -11.77 -4.68 -0.82
C ILE A 77 -10.33 -4.18 -0.97
N ALA A 78 -10.04 -2.96 -0.51
CA ALA A 78 -8.70 -2.38 -0.56
C ALA A 78 -7.70 -3.20 0.27
N ILE A 79 -8.10 -3.69 1.45
CA ILE A 79 -7.28 -4.57 2.30
C ILE A 79 -7.03 -5.90 1.61
N LEU A 80 -8.06 -6.54 1.04
CA LEU A 80 -7.92 -7.79 0.30
C LEU A 80 -6.95 -7.64 -0.89
N ASN A 81 -7.05 -6.54 -1.62
CA ASN A 81 -6.16 -6.26 -2.74
C ASN A 81 -4.74 -5.89 -2.27
N ALA A 82 -4.60 -5.22 -1.13
CA ALA A 82 -3.30 -4.93 -0.52
C ALA A 82 -2.56 -6.23 -0.09
N MET A 83 -3.27 -7.25 0.40
CA MET A 83 -2.66 -8.56 0.67
C MET A 83 -2.03 -9.21 -0.57
N ARG A 84 -2.49 -8.84 -1.78
CA ARG A 84 -1.88 -9.31 -3.02
C ARG A 84 -0.46 -8.78 -3.22
N ALA A 85 -0.12 -7.62 -2.64
CA ALA A 85 1.23 -7.07 -2.66
C ALA A 85 2.21 -7.86 -1.78
N LEU A 86 1.72 -8.51 -0.72
CA LEU A 86 2.53 -9.35 0.17
C LEU A 86 2.94 -10.67 -0.49
N LYS A 87 2.20 -11.14 -1.50
CA LYS A 87 2.44 -12.43 -2.18
C LYS A 87 3.61 -12.41 -3.18
N THR A 88 4.31 -11.28 -3.32
CA THR A 88 5.45 -11.13 -4.25
C THR A 88 6.80 -11.55 -3.66
N VAL A 89 6.81 -12.12 -2.45
CA VAL A 89 8.01 -12.74 -1.88
C VAL A 89 8.09 -14.19 -2.36
N LYS A 90 8.87 -14.43 -3.41
CA LYS A 90 9.46 -15.74 -3.73
C LYS A 90 10.91 -15.52 -4.14
#